data_AF-A0A3D5UWY7-F1
#
_entry.id   AF-A0A3D5UWY7-F1
#
_cell.length_a   1.000
_cell.length_b   1.000
_cell.length_c   1.000
_cell.angle_alpha   90.00
_cell.angle_beta   90.00
_cell.angle_gamma   90.00
#
_symmetry.space_group_name_H-M   'P 1'
#
loop_
_entity.id
_entity.type
_entity.pdbx_description
1 polymer ?
#
loop_
_entity_poly.entity_id
_entity_poly.type
_entity_poly.pdbx_seq_one_letter_code
_entity_poly.pdbx_strand_id
1 'polypeptide(L)'
;TSTLPITGLAEASAKPDNFIGIHFFSPVDKMQLVEIIMGKKTSDETLAKAMDYVKQIRKTPIVVNDSRGFYTSRCFGTYVGEGIA
;
A
#
# COMPACT_ATOMS: atom_id res chain seq x y z
N THR A 1 -7.24 2.23 1.54
CA THR A 1 -7.20 2.58 2.98
C THR A 1 -5.82 3.14 3.29
N SER A 2 -5.67 3.94 4.35
CA SER A 2 -4.39 4.60 4.70
C SER A 2 -3.87 4.21 6.10
N THR A 3 -4.70 3.56 6.92
CA THR A 3 -4.38 3.26 8.34
C THR A 3 -4.75 1.86 8.78
N LEU A 4 -5.62 1.16 8.05
CA LEU A 4 -6.06 -0.19 8.38
C LEU A 4 -5.09 -1.24 7.81
N PRO A 5 -4.61 -2.20 8.62
CA PRO A 5 -3.73 -3.26 8.14
C PRO A 5 -4.39 -4.15 7.09
N ILE A 6 -3.71 -4.37 5.97
CA ILE A 6 -4.20 -5.19 4.85
C ILE A 6 -4.35 -6.66 5.26
N THR A 7 -3.46 -7.16 6.10
CA THR A 7 -3.50 -8.53 6.64
C THR A 7 -4.80 -8.80 7.39
N GLY A 8 -5.23 -7.86 8.25
CA GLY A 8 -6.46 -8.02 9.01
C GLY A 8 -7.70 -7.93 8.12
N LEU A 9 -7.70 -7.02 7.14
CA LEU A 9 -8.80 -6.92 6.17
C LEU A 9 -8.93 -8.18 5.31
N ALA A 10 -7.82 -8.85 4.98
CA ALA A 10 -7.80 -10.06 4.18
C ALA A 10 -8.49 -11.25 4.88
N GLU A 11 -8.62 -11.25 6.21
CA GLU A 11 -9.26 -12.36 6.96
C GLU A 11 -10.75 -12.52 6.63
N ALA A 12 -11.41 -11.43 6.23
CA ALA A 12 -12.80 -11.46 5.79
C ALA A 12 -12.97 -11.91 4.31
N SER A 13 -11.86 -12.08 3.57
CA SER A 13 -11.88 -12.52 2.18
C SER A 13 -11.91 -14.04 2.09
N ALA A 14 -12.75 -14.58 1.19
CA ALA A 14 -12.72 -15.99 0.84
C ALA A 14 -11.42 -16.41 0.09
N LYS A 15 -10.69 -15.45 -0.46
CA LYS A 15 -9.42 -15.64 -1.20
C LYS A 15 -8.37 -14.64 -0.70
N PRO A 16 -7.77 -14.88 0.48
CA PRO A 16 -6.82 -13.94 1.08
C PRO A 16 -5.48 -13.85 0.32
N ASP A 17 -5.16 -14.85 -0.48
CA ASP A 17 -4.05 -14.87 -1.45
C ASP A 17 -4.23 -13.86 -2.59
N ASN A 18 -5.48 -13.59 -2.96
CA ASN A 18 -5.85 -12.59 -3.95
C ASN A 18 -6.14 -11.20 -3.37
N PHE A 19 -5.81 -10.97 -2.10
CA PHE A 19 -6.06 -9.72 -1.41
C PHE A 19 -4.76 -8.90 -1.31
N ILE A 20 -4.79 -7.64 -1.77
CA ILE A 20 -3.64 -6.74 -1.74
C ILE A 20 -4.09 -5.29 -1.54
N GLY A 21 -3.27 -4.48 -0.88
CA GLY A 21 -3.53 -3.05 -0.75
C GLY A 21 -2.99 -2.28 -1.95
N ILE A 22 -3.77 -1.32 -2.46
CA ILE A 22 -3.32 -0.32 -3.43
C ILE A 22 -3.66 1.05 -2.85
N HIS A 23 -2.64 1.77 -2.38
CA HIS A 23 -2.80 3.04 -1.70
C HIS A 23 -2.33 4.20 -2.58
N PHE A 24 -3.30 5.03 -2.96
CA PHE A 24 -3.09 6.24 -3.74
C PHE A 24 -2.90 7.44 -2.82
N PHE A 25 -2.18 8.44 -3.32
CA PHE A 25 -2.01 9.74 -2.66
C PHE A 25 -2.93 10.77 -3.31
N SER A 26 -3.56 11.63 -2.51
CA SER A 26 -4.44 12.69 -3.00
C SER A 26 -3.65 13.96 -3.32
N PRO A 27 -3.95 14.69 -4.42
CA PRO A 27 -4.92 14.36 -5.47
C PRO A 27 -4.43 13.22 -6.38
N VAL A 28 -5.30 12.25 -6.65
CA VAL A 28 -4.91 10.99 -7.34
C VAL A 28 -4.44 11.23 -8.76
N ASP A 29 -4.97 12.22 -9.47
CA ASP A 29 -4.59 12.58 -10.83
C ASP A 29 -3.18 13.20 -10.90
N LYS A 30 -2.74 13.89 -9.85
CA LYS A 30 -1.46 14.60 -9.80
C LYS A 30 -0.32 13.76 -9.22
N MET A 31 -0.63 12.96 -8.20
CA MET A 31 0.38 12.19 -7.48
C MET A 31 0.81 10.94 -8.28
N GLN A 32 2.13 10.78 -8.43
CA GLN A 32 2.71 9.67 -9.19
C GLN A 32 2.87 8.39 -8.35
N LEU A 33 3.13 8.54 -7.05
CA LEU A 33 3.41 7.40 -6.18
C LEU A 33 2.15 6.59 -5.90
N VAL A 34 2.29 5.27 -5.88
CA VAL A 34 1.31 4.32 -5.35
C VAL A 34 2.04 3.31 -4.48
N GLU A 35 1.56 3.11 -3.25
CA GLU A 35 2.05 2.04 -2.39
C GLU A 35 1.23 0.77 -2.67
N ILE A 36 1.91 -0.32 -3.02
CA ILE A 36 1.35 -1.66 -3.13
C ILE A 36 1.72 -2.42 -1.85
N ILE A 37 0.72 -2.79 -1.06
CA ILE A 37 0.92 -3.31 0.30
C ILE A 37 0.67 -4.81 0.34
N MET A 38 1.72 -5.56 0.66
CA MET A 38 1.69 -7.01 0.82
C MET A 38 1.06 -7.39 2.17
N GLY A 39 -0.08 -8.07 2.13
CA GLY A 39 -0.61 -8.79 3.29
C GLY A 39 0.13 -10.11 3.49
N LYS A 40 0.05 -10.70 4.69
CA LYS A 40 0.80 -11.94 5.01
C LYS A 40 0.53 -13.13 4.08
N LYS A 41 -0.66 -13.20 3.49
CA LYS A 41 -1.07 -14.29 2.61
C LYS A 41 -1.07 -13.94 1.12
N THR A 42 -0.82 -12.68 0.77
CA THR A 42 -0.87 -12.19 -0.62
C THR A 42 0.11 -13.00 -1.49
N SER A 43 -0.37 -13.51 -2.62
CA SER A 43 0.45 -14.29 -3.54
C SER A 43 1.29 -13.41 -4.47
N ASP A 44 2.38 -13.98 -4.99
CA ASP A 44 3.24 -13.31 -5.98
C ASP A 44 2.48 -12.98 -7.28
N GLU A 45 1.51 -13.82 -7.67
CA GLU A 45 0.64 -13.57 -8.83
C GLU A 45 -0.22 -12.30 -8.60
N THR A 46 -0.77 -12.15 -7.41
CA THR A 46 -1.57 -10.96 -7.04
C THR A 46 -0.71 -9.71 -7.02
N LEU A 47 0.51 -9.80 -6.49
CA LEU A 47 1.49 -8.72 -6.54
C LEU A 47 1.81 -8.32 -7.99
N ALA A 48 2.09 -9.30 -8.86
CA ALA A 48 2.38 -9.04 -10.27
C ALA A 48 1.22 -8.31 -10.98
N LYS A 49 -0.03 -8.77 -10.76
CA LYS A 49 -1.22 -8.10 -11.30
C LYS A 49 -1.37 -6.67 -10.80
N ALA A 50 -1.13 -6.42 -9.52
CA ALA A 50 -1.19 -5.07 -8.95
C ALA A 50 -0.10 -4.16 -9.54
N MET A 51 1.13 -4.67 -9.69
CA MET A 51 2.23 -3.94 -10.33
C MET A 51 1.90 -3.57 -11.78
N ASP A 52 1.34 -4.52 -12.54
CA ASP A 52 0.95 -4.29 -13.93
C ASP A 52 -0.17 -3.25 -14.03
N TYR A 53 -1.19 -3.35 -13.18
CA TYR A 53 -2.27 -2.35 -13.10
C TYR A 53 -1.72 -0.94 -12.84
N VAL A 54 -0.85 -0.77 -11.83
CA VAL A 54 -0.30 0.55 -11.49
C VAL A 54 0.55 1.12 -12.64
N LYS A 55 1.30 0.28 -13.34
CA LYS A 55 2.06 0.70 -14.54
C LYS A 55 1.14 1.09 -15.69
N GLN A 56 0.04 0.37 -15.93
CA GLN A 56 -0.93 0.68 -16.99
C GLN A 56 -1.55 2.07 -16.81
N ILE A 57 -1.83 2.46 -15.57
CA ILE A 57 -2.33 3.81 -15.25
C ILE A 57 -1.21 4.87 -15.13
N ARG A 58 0.00 4.54 -15.59
CA ARG A 58 1.18 5.42 -15.66
C ARG A 58 1.57 6.02 -14.30
N LYS A 59 1.51 5.21 -13.25
CA LYS A 59 1.97 5.57 -11.90
C LYS A 59 3.22 4.79 -11.50
N THR A 60 3.91 5.26 -10.47
CA THR A 60 5.13 4.65 -9.93
C THR A 60 4.77 3.78 -8.72
N PRO A 61 4.79 2.44 -8.85
CA PRO A 61 4.55 1.56 -7.71
C PRO A 61 5.78 1.44 -6.82
N ILE A 62 5.56 1.37 -5.51
CA ILE A 62 6.52 0.82 -4.54
C ILE A 62 5.86 -0.32 -3.77
N VAL A 63 6.59 -1.41 -3.56
CA VAL A 63 6.10 -2.57 -2.79
C VAL A 63 6.51 -2.40 -1.34
N VAL A 64 5.55 -2.52 -0.43
CA VAL A 64 5.76 -2.33 1.01
C VAL A 64 5.08 -3.44 1.79
N ASN A 65 5.65 -3.79 2.95
CA ASN A 65 5.02 -4.74 3.86
C ASN A 65 3.92 -4.06 4.68
N ASP A 66 2.88 -4.81 5.03
CA ASP A 66 1.76 -4.34 5.83
C ASP A 66 2.20 -3.85 7.22
N SER A 67 1.86 -2.60 7.53
CA SER A 67 2.08 -1.94 8.80
C SER A 67 1.19 -0.70 8.89
N ARG A 68 0.94 -0.19 10.10
CA ARG A 68 0.14 1.03 10.28
C ARG A 68 0.86 2.22 9.62
N GLY A 69 0.15 2.94 8.77
CA GLY A 69 0.70 4.08 8.00
C GLY A 69 1.64 3.67 6.87
N PHE A 70 1.71 2.37 6.54
CA PHE A 70 2.52 1.79 5.47
C PHE A 70 3.97 2.28 5.51
N TYR A 71 4.49 2.82 4.40
CA TYR A 71 5.83 3.37 4.36
C TYR A 71 5.81 4.89 4.53
N THR A 72 5.17 5.62 3.60
CA THR A 72 5.32 7.08 3.51
C THR A 72 4.76 7.80 4.73
N SER A 73 3.55 7.45 5.18
CA SER A 73 2.94 8.13 6.34
C SER A 73 3.69 7.83 7.63
N ARG A 74 4.23 6.61 7.77
CA ARG A 74 5.05 6.21 8.92
C ARG A 74 6.35 7.02 8.98
N CYS A 75 7.07 7.13 7.85
CA CYS A 75 8.30 7.91 7.78
C CYS A 75 8.04 9.40 8.03
N PHE A 76 6.99 9.97 7.43
CA PHE A 76 6.65 11.37 7.62
C PHE A 76 6.23 11.68 9.07
N GLY A 77 5.50 10.78 9.72
CA GLY A 77 5.14 10.92 11.13
C GLY A 77 6.34 11.04 12.05
N THR A 78 7.39 10.22 11.84
CA THR A 78 8.65 10.34 12.59
C THR A 78 9.34 11.67 12.33
N TYR A 79 9.47 12.08 11.06
CA TYR A 79 10.11 13.35 10.69
C TYR A 79 9.46 14.56 11.37
N VAL A 80 8.14 14.64 11.36
CA VAL A 80 7.42 15.72 12.06
C VAL A 80 7.61 15.61 13.58
N GLY A 81 7.60 14.40 14.13
CA GLY A 81 7.82 14.17 15.56
C GLY A 81 9.19 14.68 16.03
N GLU A 82 10.23 14.45 15.24
CA GLU A 82 11.58 14.98 15.52
C GLU A 82 11.61 16.52 15.44
N GLY A 83 10.86 17.13 14.53
CA GLY A 83 10.83 18.60 14.39
C GLY A 83 10.06 19.35 15.49
N ILE A 84 9.22 18.65 16.27
CA ILE A 84 8.47 19.23 17.40
C ILE A 84 9.24 19.11 18.72
N ALA A 85 10.12 18.11 18.83
CA ALA A 85 10.89 17.81 20.05
C ALA A 85 11.98 18.86 20.33
#